data_AF-A0A317Y631-F1
#
_entry.id   AF-A0A317Y631-F1
#
_cell.length_a   1.000
_cell.length_b   1.000
_cell.length_c   1.000
_cell.angle_alpha   90.00
_cell.angle_beta   90.00
_cell.angle_gamma   90.00
#
_symmetry.space_group_name_H-M   'P 1'
#
loop_
_entity.id
_entity.type
_entity.pdbx_description
1 polymer ?
#
loop_
_entity_poly.entity_id
_entity_poly.type
_entity_poly.pdbx_seq_one_letter_code
_entity_poly.pdbx_strand_id
1 'polypeptide(L)'
;MTEALNNLIAEYFRRPQIPKESDVMNQILKSNCTVRMRSYVEAGCRLHYQNISNINQLSSSEAGLKDHIKKAKTLLEELECLVENVYGITLTSSLSALEVSDSHCLDNMPSTDCCAMEEDKRADHLDMDVSLVTVMVMVRNMLKLDYTMQEKIVTALSLKTPASELEGYCLMWDLRPYIDDDVMRLAWNMCP
;
A
#
# COMPACT_ATOMS: atom_id res chain seq x y z
N MET A 1 6.05 -30.92 -8.62
CA MET A 1 5.84 -29.58 -9.20
C MET A 1 6.98 -28.62 -8.83
N THR A 2 7.46 -28.64 -7.58
CA THR A 2 8.59 -27.84 -7.07
C THR A 2 9.93 -28.09 -7.78
N GLU A 3 10.26 -29.33 -8.13
CA GLU A 3 11.55 -29.67 -8.76
C GLU A 3 11.70 -29.13 -10.19
N ALA A 4 10.64 -29.19 -11.00
CA ALA A 4 10.63 -28.64 -12.35
C ALA A 4 10.75 -27.10 -12.33
N LEU A 5 10.09 -26.44 -11.37
CA LEU A 5 10.20 -25.00 -11.17
C LEU A 5 11.64 -24.62 -10.74
N ASN A 6 12.23 -25.38 -9.81
CA ASN A 6 13.61 -25.16 -9.37
C ASN A 6 14.62 -25.29 -10.53
N ASN A 7 14.42 -26.27 -11.42
CA ASN A 7 15.26 -26.48 -12.60
C ASN A 7 15.12 -25.34 -13.63
N LEU A 8 13.89 -24.87 -13.87
CA LEU A 8 13.63 -23.76 -14.79
C LEU A 8 14.29 -22.46 -14.30
N ILE A 9 14.23 -22.20 -13.00
CA ILE A 9 14.82 -21.01 -12.41
C ILE A 9 16.34 -21.12 -12.35
N ALA A 10 16.87 -22.32 -12.10
CA ALA A 10 18.31 -22.57 -12.20
C ALA A 10 18.83 -22.29 -13.62
N GLU A 11 18.09 -22.61 -14.67
CA GLU A 11 18.45 -22.28 -16.06
C GLU A 11 18.46 -20.77 -16.31
N TYR A 12 17.46 -20.02 -15.81
CA TYR A 12 17.36 -18.57 -16.03
C TYR A 12 18.55 -17.77 -15.48
N PHE A 13 19.09 -18.17 -14.33
CA PHE A 13 20.24 -17.50 -13.69
C PHE A 13 21.60 -18.14 -14.06
N ARG A 14 21.65 -18.93 -15.14
CA ARG A 14 22.90 -19.54 -15.61
C ARG A 14 23.88 -18.45 -16.07
N ARG A 15 25.01 -18.31 -15.35
CA ARG A 15 26.14 -17.53 -15.89
C ARG A 15 26.79 -18.30 -17.05
N PRO A 16 27.34 -17.58 -18.06
CA PRO A 16 28.11 -18.21 -19.13
C PRO A 16 29.23 -19.05 -18.53
N GLN A 17 29.38 -20.28 -19.03
CA GLN A 17 30.53 -21.11 -18.63
C GLN A 17 31.81 -20.45 -19.14
N ILE A 18 32.88 -20.59 -18.35
CA ILE A 18 34.20 -20.19 -18.82
C ILE A 18 34.59 -21.14 -19.97
N PRO A 19 34.90 -20.61 -21.17
CA PRO A 19 35.30 -21.42 -22.32
C PRO A 19 36.52 -22.26 -21.95
N LYS A 20 36.41 -23.58 -22.11
CA LYS A 20 37.49 -24.53 -21.78
C LYS A 20 38.37 -24.84 -23.00
N GLU A 21 37.95 -24.40 -24.19
CA GLU A 21 38.59 -24.67 -25.47
C GLU A 21 39.74 -23.68 -25.79
N SER A 22 39.83 -22.57 -25.06
CA SER A 22 40.89 -21.57 -25.25
C SER A 22 42.14 -21.93 -24.45
N ASP A 23 43.26 -22.17 -25.14
CA ASP A 23 44.56 -22.42 -24.50
C ASP A 23 45.02 -21.26 -23.61
N VAL A 24 44.75 -20.03 -24.03
CA VAL A 24 45.05 -18.83 -23.25
C VAL A 24 44.20 -18.79 -21.98
N MET A 25 42.90 -19.08 -22.09
CA MET A 25 42.01 -19.11 -20.92
C MET A 25 42.39 -20.21 -19.93
N ASN A 26 42.77 -21.40 -20.43
CA ASN A 26 43.26 -22.49 -19.60
C ASN A 26 44.59 -22.14 -18.90
N GLN A 27 45.51 -21.44 -19.57
CA GLN A 27 46.74 -20.96 -18.95
C GLN A 27 46.45 -19.94 -17.84
N ILE A 28 45.54 -18.99 -18.08
CA ILE A 28 45.13 -17.99 -17.08
C ILE A 28 44.52 -18.68 -15.86
N LEU A 29 43.60 -19.63 -16.08
CA LEU A 29 42.98 -20.40 -15.02
C LEU A 29 44.00 -21.20 -14.21
N LYS A 30 44.94 -21.89 -14.87
CA LYS A 30 46.00 -22.65 -14.19
C LYS A 30 46.94 -21.76 -13.39
N SER A 31 47.38 -20.65 -13.96
CA SER A 31 48.34 -19.72 -13.33
C SER A 31 47.75 -18.95 -12.15
N ASN A 32 46.43 -18.75 -12.12
CA ASN A 32 45.72 -18.00 -11.06
C ASN A 32 44.76 -18.89 -10.24
N CYS A 33 44.96 -20.22 -10.28
CA CYS A 33 44.03 -21.20 -9.70
C CYS A 33 44.09 -21.24 -8.16
N THR A 34 43.39 -20.34 -7.49
CA THR A 34 43.13 -20.48 -6.05
C THR A 34 42.16 -21.62 -5.77
N VAL A 35 42.19 -22.19 -4.56
CA VAL A 35 41.22 -23.21 -4.13
C VAL A 35 39.78 -22.72 -4.35
N ARG A 36 39.50 -21.46 -4.02
CA ARG A 36 38.20 -20.81 -4.22
C ARG A 36 37.82 -20.72 -5.70
N MET A 37 38.74 -20.32 -6.57
CA MET A 37 38.51 -20.22 -8.02
C MET A 37 38.19 -21.60 -8.62
N ARG A 38 38.94 -22.64 -8.20
CA ARG A 38 38.72 -24.01 -8.63
C ARG A 38 37.33 -24.51 -8.25
N SER A 39 36.94 -24.35 -6.98
CA SER A 39 35.60 -24.72 -6.51
C SER A 39 34.49 -23.96 -7.23
N TYR A 40 34.71 -22.68 -7.57
CA TYR A 40 33.75 -21.88 -8.33
C TYR A 40 33.59 -22.36 -9.78
N VAL A 41 34.69 -22.71 -10.45
CA VAL A 41 34.69 -23.26 -11.82
C VAL A 41 34.07 -24.66 -11.86
N GLU A 42 34.39 -25.51 -10.88
CA GLU A 42 33.81 -26.85 -10.72
C GLU A 42 32.30 -26.81 -10.47
N ALA A 43 31.82 -25.83 -9.71
CA ALA A 43 30.40 -25.55 -9.54
C ALA A 43 29.73 -24.94 -10.78
N GLY A 44 30.44 -24.84 -11.91
CA GLY A 44 29.92 -24.30 -13.17
C GLY A 44 29.70 -22.79 -13.14
N CYS A 45 30.49 -22.06 -12.35
CA CYS A 45 30.32 -20.64 -12.07
C CYS A 45 28.95 -20.29 -11.43
N ARG A 46 28.30 -21.29 -10.82
CA ARG A 46 27.04 -21.15 -10.09
C ARG A 46 27.28 -21.37 -8.61
N LEU A 47 26.81 -20.44 -7.77
CA LEU A 47 26.62 -20.71 -6.35
C LEU A 47 25.20 -21.24 -6.17
N HIS A 48 24.99 -22.52 -6.50
CA HIS A 48 23.66 -23.15 -6.57
C HIS A 48 22.85 -22.95 -5.28
N TYR A 49 23.50 -23.12 -4.12
CA TYR A 49 22.88 -22.87 -2.81
C TYR A 49 22.42 -21.42 -2.63
N GLN A 50 23.23 -20.44 -3.06
CA GLN A 50 22.88 -19.02 -2.95
C GLN A 50 21.71 -18.66 -3.87
N ASN A 51 21.69 -19.18 -5.10
CA ASN A 51 20.58 -18.94 -6.01
C ASN A 51 19.26 -19.48 -5.43
N ILE A 52 19.27 -20.74 -4.95
CA ILE A 52 18.09 -21.33 -4.29
C ILE A 52 17.67 -20.49 -3.08
N SER A 53 18.63 -20.09 -2.24
CA SER A 53 18.36 -19.25 -1.07
C SER A 53 17.70 -17.92 -1.45
N ASN A 54 18.25 -17.22 -2.45
CA ASN A 54 17.73 -15.93 -2.93
C ASN A 54 16.32 -16.07 -3.53
N ILE A 55 16.06 -17.13 -4.30
CA ILE A 55 14.73 -17.39 -4.89
C ILE A 55 13.72 -17.70 -3.79
N ASN A 56 14.10 -18.52 -2.80
CA ASN A 56 13.23 -18.82 -1.67
C ASN A 56 12.91 -17.57 -0.86
N GLN A 57 13.89 -16.69 -0.65
CA GLN A 57 13.67 -15.39 -0.02
C GLN A 57 12.71 -14.53 -0.84
N LEU A 58 12.93 -14.40 -2.16
CA LEU A 58 12.05 -13.63 -3.04
C LEU A 58 10.61 -14.16 -3.04
N SER A 59 10.45 -15.48 -3.12
CA SER A 59 9.13 -16.14 -3.04
C SER A 59 8.44 -15.90 -1.70
N SER A 60 9.19 -15.98 -0.60
CA SER A 60 8.69 -15.64 0.73
C SER A 60 8.29 -14.17 0.84
N SER A 61 9.06 -13.25 0.24
CA SER A 61 8.75 -11.82 0.20
C SER A 61 7.50 -11.55 -0.65
N GLU A 62 7.36 -12.18 -1.82
CA GLU A 62 6.17 -12.08 -2.67
C GLU A 62 4.92 -12.58 -1.93
N ALA A 63 5.02 -13.72 -1.25
CA ALA A 63 3.93 -14.25 -0.43
C ALA A 63 3.57 -13.31 0.73
N GLY A 64 4.56 -12.74 1.41
CA GLY A 64 4.37 -11.75 2.46
C GLY A 64 3.69 -10.48 1.95
N LEU A 65 4.11 -9.95 0.81
CA LEU A 65 3.45 -8.80 0.17
C LEU A 65 1.99 -9.09 -0.16
N LYS A 66 1.68 -10.26 -0.73
CA LYS A 66 0.30 -10.67 -1.00
C LYS A 66 -0.54 -10.76 0.26
N ASP A 67 0.02 -11.23 1.38
CA ASP A 67 -0.67 -11.25 2.67
C ASP A 67 -0.94 -9.83 3.19
N HIS A 68 0.04 -8.92 3.09
CA HIS A 68 -0.14 -7.51 3.45
C HIS A 68 -1.21 -6.83 2.60
N ILE A 69 -1.25 -7.06 1.29
CA ILE A 69 -2.31 -6.53 0.40
C ILE A 69 -3.70 -7.03 0.82
N LYS A 70 -3.83 -8.31 1.20
CA LYS A 70 -5.10 -8.84 1.71
C LYS A 70 -5.53 -8.15 3.00
N LYS A 71 -4.60 -7.94 3.94
CA LYS A 71 -4.87 -7.21 5.19
C LYS A 71 -5.28 -5.76 4.93
N ALA A 72 -4.57 -5.07 4.04
CA ALA A 72 -4.90 -3.70 3.64
C ALA A 72 -6.30 -3.62 3.02
N LYS A 73 -6.70 -4.61 2.21
CA LYS A 73 -8.05 -4.71 1.66
C LYS A 73 -9.11 -4.79 2.77
N THR A 74 -8.93 -5.69 3.73
CA THR A 74 -9.86 -5.83 4.86
C THR A 74 -9.99 -4.53 5.66
N LEU A 75 -8.87 -3.86 5.97
CA LEU A 75 -8.90 -2.57 6.65
C LEU A 75 -9.60 -1.48 5.83
N LEU A 76 -9.46 -1.49 4.51
CA LEU A 76 -10.15 -0.55 3.63
C LEU A 76 -11.67 -0.81 3.59
N GLU A 77 -12.08 -2.06 3.59
CA GLU A 77 -13.50 -2.46 3.69
C GLU A 77 -14.10 -2.04 5.04
N GLU A 78 -13.36 -2.21 6.14
CA GLU A 78 -13.75 -1.72 7.48
C GLU A 78 -13.88 -0.19 7.51
N LEU A 79 -12.93 0.53 6.93
CA LEU A 79 -12.97 1.99 6.83
C LEU A 79 -14.16 2.47 5.99
N GLU A 80 -14.47 1.79 4.87
CA GLU A 80 -15.62 2.11 4.03
C GLU A 80 -16.94 1.96 4.79
N CYS A 81 -17.12 0.85 5.52
CA CYS A 81 -18.27 0.65 6.40
C CYS A 81 -18.36 1.74 7.48
N LEU A 82 -17.23 2.11 8.09
CA LEU A 82 -17.21 3.17 9.10
C LEU A 82 -17.64 4.52 8.51
N VAL A 83 -17.11 4.90 7.35
CA VAL A 83 -17.47 6.15 6.66
C VAL A 83 -18.95 6.19 6.32
N GLU A 84 -19.52 5.10 5.81
CA GLU A 84 -20.96 5.00 5.51
C GLU A 84 -21.82 5.18 6.77
N ASN A 85 -21.42 4.57 7.88
CA ASN A 85 -22.13 4.71 9.16
C ASN A 85 -22.08 6.14 9.69
N VAL A 86 -20.90 6.77 9.74
CA VAL A 86 -20.77 8.15 10.23
C VAL A 86 -21.53 9.12 9.33
N TYR A 87 -21.42 8.96 8.00
CA TYR A 87 -22.18 9.76 7.05
C TYR A 87 -23.69 9.67 7.28
N GLY A 88 -24.24 8.46 7.48
CA GLY A 88 -25.66 8.26 7.76
C GLY A 88 -26.12 8.90 9.07
N ILE A 89 -25.31 8.79 10.13
CA ILE A 89 -25.58 9.43 11.43
C ILE A 89 -25.59 10.94 11.27
N THR A 90 -24.54 11.53 10.70
CA THR A 90 -24.43 12.98 10.50
C THR A 90 -25.57 13.52 9.64
N LEU A 91 -25.94 12.84 8.56
CA LEU A 91 -27.09 13.23 7.73
C LEU A 91 -28.40 13.25 8.52
N THR A 92 -28.63 12.24 9.33
CA THR A 92 -29.84 12.13 10.17
C THR A 92 -29.88 13.25 11.21
N SER A 93 -28.75 13.50 11.89
CA SER A 93 -28.62 14.58 12.87
C SER A 93 -28.84 15.97 12.24
N SER A 94 -28.29 16.22 11.05
CA SER A 94 -28.50 17.47 10.31
C SER A 94 -29.96 17.68 9.90
N LEU A 95 -30.64 16.63 9.44
CA LEU A 95 -32.07 16.71 9.10
C LEU A 95 -32.93 16.98 10.34
N SER A 96 -32.66 16.29 11.45
CA SER A 96 -33.37 16.52 12.72
C SER A 96 -33.13 17.93 13.28
N ALA A 97 -31.94 18.51 13.09
CA ALA A 97 -31.67 19.89 13.49
C ALA A 97 -32.47 20.91 12.67
N LEU A 98 -32.67 20.64 11.36
CA LEU A 98 -33.45 21.50 10.47
C LEU A 98 -34.95 21.45 10.81
N GLU A 99 -35.50 20.26 11.10
CA GLU A 99 -36.92 20.09 11.48
C GLU A 99 -37.27 20.78 12.81
N VAL A 100 -36.32 20.88 13.75
CA VAL A 100 -36.52 21.59 15.02
C VAL A 100 -36.58 23.11 14.81
N SER A 101 -35.85 23.65 13.82
CA SER A 101 -35.78 25.08 13.51
C SER A 101 -37.08 25.63 12.88
N ASP A 102 -37.78 24.83 12.08
CA ASP A 102 -39.02 25.24 11.39
C ASP A 102 -40.29 25.16 12.28
N SER A 103 -40.18 24.63 13.50
CA SER A 103 -41.34 24.34 14.38
C SER A 103 -41.76 25.50 15.31
N HIS A 104 -41.08 26.64 15.27
CA HIS A 104 -41.45 27.82 16.08
C HIS A 104 -41.85 29.02 15.21
N CYS A 105 -43.07 29.03 14.70
CA CYS A 105 -43.81 30.27 14.44
C CYS A 105 -45.28 29.96 14.13
N LEU A 106 -46.12 29.76 15.15
CA LEU A 106 -47.51 30.25 15.16
C LEU A 106 -48.02 30.39 16.61
N ASP A 107 -48.30 31.65 16.96
CA ASP A 107 -49.13 32.20 18.05
C ASP A 107 -48.51 32.71 19.38
N ASN A 108 -48.42 34.05 19.41
CA ASN A 108 -48.78 35.01 20.49
C ASN A 108 -47.82 35.37 21.67
N MET A 109 -47.08 36.48 21.46
CA MET A 109 -46.78 37.64 22.36
C MET A 109 -45.90 37.44 23.64
N PRO A 110 -45.21 38.46 24.21
CA PRO A 110 -43.74 38.51 24.26
C PRO A 110 -43.21 38.41 25.70
N SER A 111 -42.38 37.41 26.00
CA SER A 111 -41.52 37.47 27.17
C SER A 111 -40.06 37.41 26.74
N THR A 112 -39.42 38.55 26.99
CA THR A 112 -38.00 38.82 27.06
C THR A 112 -37.20 37.67 27.68
N ASP A 113 -36.03 37.44 27.08
CA ASP A 113 -34.89 36.64 27.53
C ASP A 113 -35.10 35.13 27.65
N CYS A 114 -34.56 34.41 26.65
CA CYS A 114 -33.61 33.29 26.79
C CYS A 114 -33.80 32.29 25.64
N CYS A 115 -33.24 32.53 24.44
CA CYS A 115 -33.12 31.46 23.42
C CYS A 115 -32.05 31.70 22.31
N ALA A 116 -31.10 32.61 22.48
CA ALA A 116 -30.10 32.88 21.42
C ALA A 116 -28.77 32.11 21.59
N MET A 117 -28.54 31.43 22.72
CA MET A 117 -27.24 30.81 23.04
C MET A 117 -27.11 29.33 22.62
N GLU A 118 -28.22 28.65 22.33
CA GLU A 118 -28.24 27.21 21.99
C GLU A 118 -28.20 26.95 20.49
N GLU A 119 -28.65 27.90 19.68
CA GLU A 119 -28.68 27.81 18.22
C GLU A 119 -27.26 27.97 17.62
N ASP A 120 -26.50 28.93 18.15
CA ASP A 120 -25.11 29.23 17.75
C ASP A 120 -24.18 28.03 18.02
N LYS A 121 -24.32 27.39 19.19
CA LYS A 121 -23.52 26.18 19.55
C LYS A 121 -23.89 24.94 18.74
N ARG A 122 -25.15 24.81 18.30
CA ARG A 122 -25.61 23.67 17.48
C ARG A 122 -25.14 23.81 16.04
N ALA A 123 -25.18 25.02 15.49
CA ALA A 123 -24.66 25.30 14.15
C ALA A 123 -23.14 25.02 14.08
N ASP A 124 -22.37 25.49 15.07
CA ASP A 124 -20.93 25.24 15.16
C ASP A 124 -20.59 23.74 15.29
N HIS A 125 -21.38 22.98 16.05
CA HIS A 125 -21.19 21.53 16.18
C HIS A 125 -21.50 20.76 14.90
N LEU A 126 -22.56 21.16 14.18
CA LEU A 126 -22.93 20.53 12.90
C LEU A 126 -21.89 20.81 11.80
N ASP A 127 -21.32 22.02 11.77
CA ASP A 127 -20.26 22.38 10.82
C ASP A 127 -18.99 21.55 11.05
N MET A 128 -18.65 21.30 12.32
CA MET A 128 -17.54 20.43 12.71
C MET A 128 -17.79 18.95 12.32
N ASP A 129 -18.99 18.42 12.54
CA ASP A 129 -19.34 17.04 12.18
C ASP A 129 -19.31 16.82 10.66
N VAL A 130 -19.84 17.77 9.89
CA VAL A 130 -19.79 17.74 8.41
C VAL A 130 -18.35 17.83 7.91
N SER A 131 -17.52 18.67 8.54
CA SER A 131 -16.10 18.77 8.22
C SER A 131 -15.34 17.48 8.50
N LEU A 132 -15.60 16.83 9.64
CA LEU A 132 -15.01 15.54 10.00
C LEU A 132 -15.38 14.45 8.98
N VAL A 133 -16.67 14.31 8.67
CA VAL A 133 -17.15 13.33 7.67
C VAL A 133 -16.50 13.56 6.31
N THR A 134 -16.40 14.83 5.90
CA THR A 134 -15.75 15.20 4.62
C THR A 134 -14.29 14.73 4.61
N VAL A 135 -13.54 15.00 5.66
CA VAL A 135 -12.13 14.55 5.76
C VAL A 135 -12.03 13.02 5.78
N MET A 136 -12.91 12.32 6.49
CA MET A 136 -12.93 10.85 6.48
C MET A 136 -13.18 10.28 5.08
N VAL A 137 -14.13 10.85 4.33
CA VAL A 137 -14.40 10.48 2.93
C VAL A 137 -13.17 10.71 2.04
N MET A 138 -12.50 11.86 2.20
CA MET A 138 -11.28 12.16 1.45
C MET A 138 -10.17 11.15 1.75
N VAL A 139 -9.88 10.87 3.03
CA VAL A 139 -8.89 9.87 3.46
C VAL A 139 -9.21 8.50 2.87
N ARG A 140 -10.46 8.04 3.00
CA ARG A 140 -10.88 6.75 2.45
C ARG A 140 -10.69 6.67 0.93
N ASN A 141 -11.00 7.74 0.20
CA ASN A 141 -10.83 7.78 -1.25
C ASN A 141 -9.35 7.75 -1.68
N MET A 142 -8.49 8.52 -1.00
CA MET A 142 -7.04 8.50 -1.22
C MET A 142 -6.45 7.13 -0.96
N LEU A 143 -6.78 6.51 0.18
CA LEU A 143 -6.32 5.17 0.54
C LEU A 143 -6.81 4.11 -0.46
N LYS A 144 -8.03 4.24 -1.00
CA LYS A 144 -8.54 3.33 -2.03
C LYS A 144 -7.73 3.40 -3.33
N LEU A 145 -7.36 4.60 -3.76
CA LEU A 145 -6.53 4.79 -4.96
C LEU A 145 -5.11 4.24 -4.73
N ASP A 146 -4.51 4.54 -3.58
CA ASP A 146 -3.17 4.04 -3.21
C ASP A 146 -3.15 2.52 -3.09
N TYR A 147 -4.16 1.92 -2.44
CA TYR A 147 -4.35 0.48 -2.38
C TYR A 147 -4.45 -0.15 -3.77
N THR A 148 -5.25 0.43 -4.67
CA THR A 148 -5.43 -0.09 -6.04
C THR A 148 -4.11 -0.09 -6.82
N MET A 149 -3.29 0.93 -6.62
CA MET A 149 -1.94 0.97 -7.19
C MET A 149 -1.05 -0.13 -6.62
N GLN A 150 -0.99 -0.26 -5.29
CA GLN A 150 -0.18 -1.27 -4.62
C GLN A 150 -0.60 -2.70 -5.00
N GLU A 151 -1.90 -2.99 -5.10
CA GLU A 151 -2.43 -4.28 -5.53
C GLU A 151 -1.97 -4.62 -6.95
N LYS A 152 -2.02 -3.65 -7.88
CA LYS A 152 -1.55 -3.85 -9.26
C LYS A 152 -0.05 -4.13 -9.31
N ILE A 153 0.75 -3.39 -8.54
CA ILE A 153 2.19 -3.61 -8.44
C ILE A 153 2.47 -5.03 -7.93
N VAL A 154 1.93 -5.40 -6.78
CA VAL A 154 2.15 -6.72 -6.17
C VAL A 154 1.68 -7.86 -7.08
N THR A 155 0.59 -7.64 -7.82
CA THR A 155 0.09 -8.63 -8.81
C THR A 155 1.00 -8.77 -10.03
N ALA A 156 1.68 -7.69 -10.44
CA ALA A 156 2.60 -7.67 -11.57
C ALA A 156 4.01 -8.18 -11.23
N LEU A 157 4.36 -8.26 -9.94
CA LEU A 157 5.66 -8.76 -9.50
C LEU A 157 5.85 -10.23 -9.92
N SER A 158 6.95 -10.49 -10.61
CA SER A 158 7.36 -11.83 -11.01
C SER A 158 8.87 -11.89 -11.19
N LEU A 159 9.43 -13.10 -11.24
CA LEU A 159 10.83 -13.32 -11.61
C LEU A 159 11.21 -12.77 -13.01
N LYS A 160 10.22 -12.47 -13.85
CA LYS A 160 10.41 -11.97 -15.22
C LYS A 160 10.26 -10.45 -15.31
N THR A 161 9.87 -9.78 -14.24
CA THR A 161 9.68 -8.34 -14.22
C THR A 161 11.01 -7.64 -14.56
N PRO A 162 11.06 -6.82 -15.63
CA PRO A 162 12.28 -6.09 -16.00
C PRO A 162 12.74 -5.17 -14.87
N ALA A 163 14.05 -4.98 -14.74
CA ALA A 163 14.62 -4.10 -13.71
C ALA A 163 14.09 -2.65 -13.79
N SER A 164 13.89 -2.14 -15.01
CA SER A 164 13.34 -0.80 -15.24
C SER A 164 11.88 -0.65 -14.78
N GLU A 165 11.07 -1.72 -14.89
CA GLU A 165 9.70 -1.71 -14.37
C GLU A 165 9.70 -1.78 -12.84
N LEU A 166 10.58 -2.61 -12.27
CA LEU A 166 10.73 -2.73 -10.83
C LEU A 166 11.15 -1.41 -10.18
N GLU A 167 12.07 -0.67 -10.80
CA GLU A 167 12.47 0.66 -10.36
C GLU A 167 11.27 1.63 -10.37
N GLY A 168 10.44 1.57 -11.41
CA GLY A 168 9.19 2.31 -11.48
C GLY A 168 8.22 1.94 -10.34
N TYR A 169 8.07 0.65 -10.05
CA TYR A 169 7.25 0.18 -8.93
C TYR A 169 7.76 0.66 -7.58
N CYS A 170 9.07 0.60 -7.33
CA CYS A 170 9.68 1.14 -6.11
C CYS A 170 9.41 2.63 -5.97
N LEU A 171 9.59 3.41 -7.05
CA LEU A 171 9.33 4.85 -7.04
C LEU A 171 7.87 5.18 -6.71
N MET A 172 6.91 4.48 -7.32
CA MET A 172 5.49 4.67 -7.01
C MET A 172 5.18 4.34 -5.55
N TRP A 173 5.83 3.31 -5.00
CA TRP A 173 5.67 2.91 -3.61
C TRP A 173 6.24 3.94 -2.62
N ASP A 174 7.40 4.49 -2.93
CA ASP A 174 8.07 5.48 -2.07
C ASP A 174 7.37 6.84 -2.11
N LEU A 175 6.91 7.26 -3.29
CA LEU A 175 6.28 8.57 -3.48
C LEU A 175 4.82 8.63 -3.01
N ARG A 176 4.11 7.49 -2.99
CA ARG A 176 2.67 7.40 -2.66
C ARG A 176 1.83 8.52 -3.29
N PRO A 177 1.78 8.62 -4.64
CA PRO A 177 1.26 9.78 -5.36
C PRO A 177 -0.24 10.08 -5.15
N TYR A 178 -1.00 9.15 -4.55
CA TYR A 178 -2.42 9.31 -4.28
C TYR A 178 -2.72 9.80 -2.86
N ILE A 179 -1.70 9.92 -2.01
CA ILE A 179 -1.83 10.37 -0.63
C ILE A 179 -1.48 11.86 -0.57
N ASP A 180 -2.46 12.65 -0.14
CA ASP A 180 -2.25 14.06 0.21
C ASP A 180 -1.88 14.16 1.69
N ASP A 181 -0.62 14.52 1.96
CA ASP A 181 -0.09 14.64 3.32
C ASP A 181 -0.76 15.76 4.14
N ASP A 182 -1.30 16.80 3.50
CA ASP A 182 -2.00 17.88 4.19
C ASP A 182 -3.39 17.41 4.65
N VAL A 183 -4.09 16.64 3.83
CA VAL A 183 -5.36 15.98 4.23
C VAL A 183 -5.11 14.96 5.35
N MET A 184 -4.04 14.16 5.26
CA MET A 184 -3.69 13.22 6.33
C MET A 184 -3.36 13.94 7.64
N ARG A 185 -2.64 15.07 7.57
CA ARG A 185 -2.33 15.90 8.75
C ARG A 185 -3.59 16.54 9.33
N LEU A 186 -4.50 16.99 8.48
CA LEU A 186 -5.80 17.51 8.91
C LEU A 186 -6.61 16.43 9.64
N ALA A 187 -6.70 15.23 9.07
CA ALA A 187 -7.36 14.09 9.69
C ALA A 187 -6.75 13.76 11.06
N TRP A 188 -5.41 13.78 11.17
CA TRP A 188 -4.71 13.53 12.42
C TRP A 188 -5.04 14.57 13.50
N ASN A 189 -5.17 15.84 13.11
CA ASN A 189 -5.54 16.92 14.04
C ASN A 189 -7.00 16.85 14.50
N MET A 190 -7.85 16.11 13.77
CA MET A 190 -9.25 15.86 14.14
C MET A 190 -9.42 14.63 15.06
N CYS A 191 -8.37 13.82 15.25
CA CYS A 191 -8.41 12.73 16.22
C CYS A 191 -8.28 13.30 17.65
N PRO A 192 -9.15 12.89 18.58
CA PRO A 192 -9.11 13.34 19.98
C PRO A 192 -7.90 12.81 20.77
#